data_AF-A0A5C9BG58-F1
#
_entry.id   AF-A0A5C9BG58-F1
#
_cell.length_a   1.000
_cell.length_b   1.000
_cell.length_c   1.000
_cell.angle_alpha   90.00
_cell.angle_beta   90.00
_cell.angle_gamma   90.00
#
_symmetry.space_group_name_H-M   'P 1'
#
loop_
_entity.id
_entity.type
_entity.pdbx_description
1 polymer ?
#
loop_
_entity_poly.entity_id
_entity_poly.type
_entity_poly.pdbx_seq_one_letter_code
_entity_poly.pdbx_strand_id
1 'polypeptide(L)' 'MRLNDFNGRAMKIIQTSAAINSGNSGGGLYDKAGRLIGINTWTKDKRFAEGLSFAITFTTLLELAPADLELK' A
#
# COMPACT_ATOMS: atom_id res chain seq x y z
N MET A 1 -7.42 -3.61 -8.20
CA MET A 1 -7.43 -2.53 -7.19
C MET A 1 -8.75 -2.61 -6.46
N ARG A 2 -8.75 -2.62 -5.13
CA ARG A 2 -9.97 -2.77 -4.31
C ARG A 2 -10.13 -1.55 -3.41
N LEU A 3 -11.37 -1.10 -3.23
CA LEU A 3 -11.74 -0.07 -2.26
C LEU A 3 -12.02 -0.73 -0.91
N ASN A 4 -11.34 -0.27 0.13
CA ASN A 4 -11.55 -0.71 1.50
C ASN A 4 -11.75 0.53 2.40
N ASP A 5 -12.70 0.47 3.32
CA ASP A 5 -12.88 1.50 4.34
C ASP A 5 -11.86 1.29 5.47
N PHE A 6 -11.06 2.32 5.72
CA PHE A 6 -10.13 2.39 6.84
C PHE A 6 -10.36 3.70 7.59
N ASN A 7 -10.85 3.61 8.83
CA ASN A 7 -11.18 4.77 9.68
C ASN A 7 -12.10 5.81 9.00
N GLY A 8 -13.12 5.36 8.25
CA GLY A 8 -14.09 6.25 7.60
C GLY A 8 -13.60 6.88 6.30
N ARG A 9 -12.47 6.40 5.76
CA ARG A 9 -11.93 6.81 4.47
C ARG A 9 -11.82 5.61 3.54
N ALA A 10 -12.42 5.73 2.36
CA ALA A 10 -12.25 4.76 1.30
C ALA A 10 -10.81 4.83 0.76
N MET A 11 -10.00 3.82 1.09
CA MET A 11 -8.65 3.67 0.59
C MET A 11 -8.61 2.66 -0.55
N LYS A 12 -7.85 2.98 -1.60
CA LYS A 12 -7.56 2.03 -2.67
C LYS A 12 -6.29 1.26 -2.33
N ILE A 13 -6.39 -0.06 -2.36
CA ILE A 13 -5.28 -0.97 -2.04
C ILE A 13 -4.93 -1.89 -3.21
N ILE A 14 -3.67 -2.32 -3.24
CA ILE A 14 -3.12 -3.35 -4.12
C ILE A 14 -2.88 -4.58 -3.27
N GLN A 15 -3.45 -5.70 -3.68
CA GLN A 15 -3.03 -7.01 -3.19
C GLN A 15 -1.83 -7.45 -4.03
N THR A 16 -0.76 -7.88 -3.37
CA THR A 16 0.48 -8.29 -4.02
C THR A 16 0.95 -9.63 -3.46
N SER A 17 1.67 -10.39 -4.29
CA SER A 17 2.42 -11.57 -3.88
C SER A 17 3.86 -11.23 -3.47
N ALA A 18 4.26 -9.95 -3.57
CA ALA A 18 5.52 -9.49 -2.99
C ALA A 18 5.51 -9.81 -1.49
N ALA A 19 6.54 -10.52 -1.03
CA ALA A 19 6.65 -10.88 0.37
C ALA A 19 6.72 -9.62 1.23
N ILE A 20 5.73 -9.40 2.11
CA ILE A 20 5.79 -8.35 3.13
C ILE A 20 6.27 -8.97 4.44
N ASN A 21 7.37 -8.46 4.95
CA ASN A 21 7.99 -8.87 6.20
C ASN A 21 8.41 -7.63 7.00
N SER A 22 8.71 -7.82 8.30
CA SER A 22 9.22 -6.73 9.13
C SER A 22 10.48 -6.16 8.48
N GLY A 23 10.47 -4.87 8.18
CA GLY A 23 11.57 -4.17 7.50
C GLY A 23 11.25 -3.69 6.08
N ASN A 24 10.26 -4.25 5.38
CA ASN A 24 9.81 -3.71 4.09
C ASN A 24 8.41 -3.06 4.14
N SER A 25 7.67 -3.24 5.24
CA SER A 25 6.55 -2.38 5.60
C SER A 25 7.02 -0.92 5.68
N GLY A 26 6.37 -0.03 4.93
CA GLY A 26 6.77 1.36 4.72
C GLY A 26 7.60 1.60 3.46
N GLY A 27 8.11 0.55 2.82
CA GLY A 27 8.84 0.63 1.56
C GLY A 27 7.93 0.73 0.33
N GLY A 28 8.49 1.16 -0.80
CA GLY A 28 7.78 1.27 -2.07
C GLY A 28 7.46 -0.07 -2.73
N LEU A 29 6.27 -0.18 -3.30
CA LEU A 29 5.89 -1.20 -4.25
C LEU A 29 6.08 -0.63 -5.66
N TYR A 30 6.89 -1.32 -6.48
CA TYR A 30 7.25 -0.87 -7.82
C TYR A 30 6.76 -1.86 -8.87
N ASP A 31 6.38 -1.35 -10.03
CA ASP A 31 6.14 -2.20 -11.20
C ASP A 31 7.45 -2.60 -11.91
N LYS A 32 7.33 -3.41 -12.97
CA LYS A 32 8.49 -3.90 -13.74
C LYS A 32 9.30 -2.78 -14.43
N ALA A 33 8.73 -1.60 -14.60
CA ALA A 33 9.42 -0.44 -15.15
C ALA A 33 10.07 0.43 -14.05
N GLY A 34 10.00 0.01 -12.78
CA GLY A 34 10.55 0.76 -11.65
C GLY A 34 9.67 1.92 -11.19
N ARG A 35 8.40 1.99 -11.61
CA ARG A 35 7.48 3.06 -11.20
C ARG A 35 6.87 2.74 -9.84
N LEU A 36 6.86 3.70 -8.92
CA LEU A 36 6.21 3.56 -7.61
C LEU A 36 4.68 3.50 -7.81
N ILE A 37 4.07 2.38 -7.43
CA ILE A 37 2.62 2.15 -7.55
C ILE A 37 1.90 2.09 -6.20
N GLY A 38 2.65 1.99 -5.09
CA GLY A 38 2.09 2.01 -3.74
C GLY A 38 3.14 1.87 -2.66
N ILE A 39 2.70 1.82 -1.41
CA ILE A 39 3.54 1.61 -0.23
C ILE A 39 3.13 0.32 0.47
N ASN A 40 4.07 -0.59 0.64
CA ASN A 40 3.85 -1.85 1.36
C ASN A 40 3.42 -1.54 2.79
N THR A 41 2.31 -2.12 3.24
CA THR A 41 1.75 -1.73 4.54
C THR A 41 1.62 -2.92 5.48
N TRP A 42 0.84 -3.95 5.10
CA TRP A 42 0.59 -5.10 5.98
C TRP A 42 0.39 -6.40 5.21
N THR A 43 0.55 -7.53 5.91
CA THR A 43 0.05 -8.84 5.50
C THR A 43 -1.19 -9.19 6.30
N LYS A 44 -2.13 -9.94 5.72
CA LYS A 44 -3.18 -10.57 6.55
C LYS A 44 -2.52 -11.62 7.45
N ASP A 45 -3.15 -11.90 8.59
CA ASP A 45 -2.69 -12.92 9.53
C ASP A 45 -2.47 -14.26 8.81
N LYS A 46 -1.25 -14.78 8.92
CA LYS A 46 -0.79 -16.02 8.27
C LYS A 46 -1.67 -17.22 8.65
N ARG A 47 -2.36 -17.16 9.80
CA ARG A 47 -3.30 -18.20 10.26
C ARG A 47 -4.56 -18.31 9.41
N PHE A 48 -4.92 -17.27 8.66
CA PHE A 48 -6.17 -17.20 7.90
C PHE A 48 -5.97 -17.01 6.39
N ALA A 49 -4.83 -16.47 5.97
CA ALA A 49 -4.47 -16.38 4.56
C ALA A 49 -2.94 -16.26 4.42
N GLU A 50 -2.29 -17.38 4.12
CA GLU A 50 -0.89 -17.37 3.72
C GLU A 50 -0.73 -16.63 2.38
N GLY A 51 0.24 -15.72 2.31
CA GLY A 51 0.63 -15.05 1.06
C GLY A 51 -0.20 -13.84 0.64
N LEU A 52 -1.11 -13.32 1.48
CA LEU A 52 -1.84 -12.07 1.19
C LEU A 52 -1.14 -10.84 1.75
N SER A 53 -0.45 -10.13 0.88
CA SER A 53 0.20 -8.85 1.19
C SER A 53 -0.54 -7.67 0.56
N PHE A 54 -0.56 -6.53 1.24
CA PHE A 54 -1.28 -5.33 0.82
C PHE A 54 -0.39 -4.09 0.82
N ALA A 55 -0.58 -3.27 -0.21
CA ALA A 55 0.00 -1.95 -0.34
C ALA A 55 -1.09 -0.89 -0.52
N ILE A 56 -0.93 0.26 0.13
CA ILE A 56 -1.75 1.44 -0.14
C ILE A 56 -1.32 2.02 -1.49
N THR A 57 -2.27 2.30 -2.37
CA THR A 57 -1.96 2.81 -3.72
C THR A 57 -1.35 4.20 -3.67
N PHE A 58 -0.45 4.51 -4.61
CA PHE A 58 0.10 5.86 -4.75
C PHE A 58 -0.99 6.92 -4.91
N THR A 59 -2.07 6.61 -5.63
CA THR A 59 -3.22 7.50 -5.77
C THR A 59 -3.90 7.84 -4.45
N THR A 60 -4.08 6.86 -3.55
CA THR A 60 -4.65 7.13 -2.23
C THR A 60 -3.72 7.97 -1.37
N LEU A 61 -2.40 7.83 -1.52
CA LEU A 61 -1.46 8.68 -0.81
C LEU A 61 -1.54 10.13 -1.28
N LEU A 62 -1.72 10.38 -2.58
CA LEU A 62 -1.95 11.73 -3.10
C LEU A 62 -3.28 12.32 -2.62
N GLU A 63 -4.35 11.51 -2.55
CA GLU A 63 -5.65 11.94 -2.01
C GLU A 63 -5.58 12.29 -0.51
N LEU A 64 -4.63 11.69 0.23
CA LEU A 64 -4.41 11.92 1.65
C LEU A 64 -3.34 12.98 1.95
N ALA A 65 -2.59 13.41 0.93
CA ALA A 65 -1.53 14.38 1.10
C ALA A 65 -2.10 15.71 1.61
N PRO A 66 -1.46 16.34 2.61
CA PRO A 66 -1.90 17.65 3.07
C PRO A 66 -1.69 18.67 1.94
N ALA A 67 -2.55 19.70 1.90
CA ALA A 67 -2.58 20.66 0.80
C ALA A 67 -1.30 21.50 0.67
N ASP A 68 -0.51 21.57 1.74
CA ASP A 68 0.76 22.28 1.87
C ASP A 68 1.98 21.36 1.72
N LEU A 69 1.81 20.14 1.23
CA LEU A 69 2.92 19.23 1.00
C LEU A 69 3.87 19.79 -0.07
N GLU A 70 5.03 20.29 0.35
CA GLU A 70 6.13 20.68 -0.53
C GLU A 70 7.10 19.51 -0.71
N LEU A 71 7.31 19.10 -1.97
CA LEU A 71 8.38 18.17 -2.33
C LEU A 71 9.66 18.97 -2.55
N LYS A 72 10.69 18.68 -1.75
CA LYS A 72 12.02 19.25 -1.90
C LYS A 72 12.81 18.58 -3.01
#